data_AF-A0A8D7B277-F1
#
_entry.id   AF-A0A8D7B277-F1
#
_cell.length_a   1.000
_cell.length_b   1.000
_cell.length_c   1.000
_cell.angle_alpha   90.00
_cell.angle_beta   90.00
_cell.angle_gamma   90.00
#
_symmetry.space_group_name_H-M   'P 1'
#
loop_
_entity.id
_entity.type
_entity.pdbx_description
1 polymer ?
#
loop_
_entity_poly.entity_id
_entity_poly.type
_entity_poly.pdbx_seq_one_letter_code
_entity_poly.pdbx_strand_id
1 'polypeptide(L)'
;MAIARTGVFVDDYLEYSSTLAAELQRLLSTMRELDERAHGIINQTKEQTRYCLGMPSHYSKKVIHEDDEAEFEKMKKEIEASQENALSLCTEKVLLAQQAYELIEGHLKRLDEDLNQFAEDLKQEGKIPPDEPAIRPPLPIVNRDEKA
;
A
#
# COMPACT_ATOMS: atom_id res chain seq x y z
N MET A 1 18.74 20.11 36.71
CA MET A 1 18.50 20.56 35.31
C MET A 1 17.86 19.45 34.45
N ALA A 2 17.01 18.60 35.04
CA ALA A 2 16.68 17.31 34.42
C ALA A 2 15.30 17.28 33.70
N ILE A 3 14.46 18.29 33.90
CA ILE A 3 13.14 18.44 33.24
C ILE A 3 13.32 18.96 31.80
N ALA A 4 14.37 19.74 31.54
CA ALA A 4 14.67 20.29 30.22
C ALA A 4 14.97 19.19 29.18
N ARG A 5 15.64 18.10 29.55
CA ARG A 5 16.00 17.01 28.63
C ARG A 5 14.81 16.18 28.17
N THR A 6 13.83 15.95 29.04
CA THR A 6 12.63 15.17 28.71
C THR A 6 11.68 15.94 27.79
N GLY A 7 11.56 17.26 28.00
CA GLY A 7 10.81 18.12 27.08
C GLY A 7 11.43 18.17 25.69
N VAL A 8 12.75 18.36 25.60
CA VAL A 8 13.49 18.39 24.33
C VAL A 8 13.33 17.07 23.57
N PHE A 9 13.40 15.91 24.22
CA PHE A 9 13.19 14.63 23.56
C PHE A 9 11.80 14.52 22.88
N VAL A 10 10.76 14.95 23.58
CA VAL A 10 9.39 14.90 23.05
C VAL A 10 9.22 15.90 21.90
N ASP A 11 9.78 17.10 22.04
CA ASP A 11 9.73 18.13 20.99
C ASP A 11 10.48 17.67 19.73
N ASP A 12 11.69 17.11 19.87
CA ASP A 12 12.48 16.56 18.75
C ASP A 12 11.72 15.43 18.04
N TYR A 13 11.05 14.54 18.79
CA TYR A 13 10.25 13.47 18.21
C TYR A 13 8.98 13.99 17.50
N LEU A 14 8.30 14.97 18.08
CA LEU A 14 7.12 15.59 17.47
C LEU A 14 7.49 16.32 16.17
N GLU A 15 8.64 17.01 16.15
CA GLU A 15 9.17 17.64 14.94
C GLU A 15 9.50 16.58 13.87
N TYR A 16 10.22 15.52 14.24
CA TYR A 16 10.56 14.41 13.34
C TYR A 16 9.34 13.69 12.77
N SER A 17 8.33 13.40 13.60
CA SER A 17 7.13 12.67 13.18
C SER A 17 6.06 13.54 12.51
N SER A 18 6.26 14.86 12.45
CA SER A 18 5.27 15.81 11.93
C SER A 18 4.85 15.55 10.48
N THR A 19 5.74 15.01 9.64
CA THR A 19 5.45 14.75 8.22
C THR A 19 4.83 13.38 7.96
N LEU A 20 4.97 12.42 8.89
CA LEU A 20 4.55 11.03 8.71
C LEU A 20 3.09 10.92 8.28
N ALA A 21 2.19 11.62 8.97
CA ALA A 21 0.76 11.56 8.68
C ALA A 21 0.44 12.06 7.26
N ALA A 22 1.05 13.17 6.86
CA ALA A 22 0.84 13.78 5.55
C ALA A 22 1.42 12.90 4.43
N GLU A 23 2.62 12.34 4.62
CA GLU A 23 3.27 11.44 3.68
C GLU A 23 2.48 10.13 3.51
N LEU A 24 2.05 9.52 4.60
CA LEU A 24 1.23 8.31 4.57
C LEU A 24 -0.12 8.57 3.90
N GLN A 25 -0.78 9.68 4.22
CA GLN A 25 -2.04 10.07 3.57
C GLN A 25 -1.86 10.25 2.06
N ARG A 26 -0.75 10.86 1.63
CA ARG A 26 -0.44 11.03 0.20
C ARG A 26 -0.31 9.66 -0.49
N LEU A 27 0.46 8.74 0.08
CA LEU A 27 0.66 7.39 -0.47
C LEU A 27 -0.66 6.63 -0.60
N LEU A 28 -1.45 6.60 0.48
CA LEU A 28 -2.74 5.90 0.51
C LEU A 28 -3.77 6.53 -0.43
N SER A 29 -3.75 7.85 -0.59
CA SER A 29 -4.62 8.55 -1.55
C SER A 29 -4.26 8.17 -2.98
N THR A 30 -2.98 8.20 -3.35
CA THR A 30 -2.53 7.75 -4.68
C THR A 30 -2.86 6.28 -4.93
N MET A 31 -2.67 5.41 -3.92
CA MET A 31 -3.08 4.00 -4.03
C MET A 31 -4.57 3.85 -4.32
N ARG A 32 -5.43 4.62 -3.65
CA ARG A 32 -6.88 4.59 -3.88
C ARG A 32 -7.23 5.04 -5.30
N GLU A 33 -6.59 6.09 -5.80
CA GLU A 33 -6.79 6.56 -7.18
C GLU A 33 -6.34 5.54 -8.23
N LEU A 34 -5.23 4.83 -7.97
CA LEU A 34 -4.78 3.73 -8.84
C LEU A 34 -5.77 2.56 -8.80
N ASP A 35 -6.27 2.21 -7.62
CA ASP A 35 -7.25 1.13 -7.43
C ASP A 35 -8.56 1.41 -8.17
N GLU A 36 -9.10 2.63 -8.04
CA GLU A 36 -10.31 3.06 -8.75
C GLU A 36 -10.14 3.00 -10.27
N ARG A 37 -9.00 3.47 -10.79
CA ARG A 37 -8.68 3.41 -12.22
C ARG A 37 -8.52 1.97 -12.71
N ALA A 38 -7.76 1.14 -12.00
CA ALA A 38 -7.55 -0.25 -12.35
C ALA A 38 -8.87 -1.04 -12.35
N HIS A 39 -9.71 -0.86 -11.32
CA HIS A 39 -11.04 -1.47 -11.27
C HIS A 39 -11.94 -1.02 -12.44
N GLY A 40 -11.90 0.26 -12.81
CA GLY A 40 -12.61 0.76 -14.00
C GLY A 40 -12.21 0.01 -15.27
N ILE A 41 -10.91 -0.10 -15.53
CA ILE A 41 -10.38 -0.81 -16.70
C ILE A 41 -10.72 -2.30 -16.65
N ILE A 42 -10.56 -2.96 -15.50
CA ILE A 42 -10.87 -4.39 -15.33
C ILE A 42 -12.35 -4.66 -15.64
N ASN A 43 -13.26 -3.82 -15.13
CA ASN A 43 -14.70 -3.97 -15.37
C ASN A 43 -15.05 -3.75 -16.84
N GLN A 44 -14.51 -2.71 -17.48
CA GLN A 44 -14.70 -2.46 -18.92
C GLN A 44 -14.17 -3.64 -19.76
N THR A 45 -12.96 -4.09 -19.46
CA THR A 45 -12.30 -5.20 -20.17
C THR A 45 -13.09 -6.49 -20.01
N LYS A 46 -13.67 -6.74 -18.83
CA LYS A 46 -14.52 -7.90 -18.57
C LYS A 46 -15.78 -7.90 -19.42
N GLU A 47 -16.42 -6.75 -19.60
CA GLU A 47 -17.59 -6.62 -20.48
C GLU A 47 -17.21 -6.77 -21.96
N GLN A 48 -16.09 -6.17 -22.40
CA GLN A 48 -15.56 -6.39 -23.76
C GLN A 48 -15.24 -7.87 -24.02
N THR A 49 -14.62 -8.54 -23.06
CA THR A 49 -14.31 -9.99 -23.14
C THR A 49 -15.59 -10.82 -23.25
N ARG A 50 -16.62 -10.50 -22.47
CA ARG A 50 -17.94 -11.16 -22.56
C ARG A 50 -18.58 -10.95 -23.92
N TYR A 51 -18.50 -9.74 -24.48
CA TYR A 51 -19.00 -9.44 -25.81
C TYR A 51 -18.27 -10.27 -26.88
N CYS A 52 -16.93 -10.31 -26.84
CA CYS A 52 -16.14 -11.15 -27.74
C CYS A 52 -16.50 -12.64 -27.66
N LEU A 53 -16.67 -13.17 -26.45
CA LEU A 53 -16.99 -14.59 -26.21
C LEU A 53 -18.45 -14.94 -26.50
N GLY A 54 -19.36 -13.99 -26.33
CA GLY A 54 -20.80 -14.13 -26.59
C GLY A 54 -21.16 -13.96 -28.06
N MET A 55 -20.22 -13.51 -28.90
CA MET A 55 -20.40 -13.49 -30.34
C MET A 55 -20.55 -14.94 -30.84
N PRO A 56 -21.62 -15.27 -31.61
CA PRO A 56 -21.76 -16.60 -32.16
C PRO A 56 -20.50 -16.96 -32.94
N SER A 57 -19.91 -18.10 -32.64
CA SER A 57 -18.85 -18.67 -33.47
C SER A 57 -19.42 -18.86 -34.88
N HIS A 58 -19.18 -17.89 -35.76
CA HIS A 58 -19.60 -17.90 -37.17
C HIS A 58 -18.85 -18.96 -38.00
N TYR A 59 -18.19 -19.93 -37.34
CA TYR A 59 -17.66 -21.16 -37.93
C TYR A 59 -18.74 -22.04 -38.58
N SER A 60 -20.02 -21.68 -38.44
CA SER A 60 -21.14 -22.29 -39.16
C SER A 60 -21.39 -21.62 -40.53
N LYS A 61 -20.42 -21.73 -41.43
CA LYS A 61 -20.64 -21.96 -42.88
C LYS A 61 -21.50 -20.97 -43.70
N LYS A 62 -21.48 -19.66 -43.44
CA LYS A 62 -21.97 -18.64 -44.39
C LYS A 62 -21.15 -17.36 -44.31
N VAL A 63 -20.37 -17.08 -45.37
CA VAL A 63 -19.71 -15.81 -45.72
C VAL A 63 -19.10 -15.06 -44.53
N ILE A 64 -17.84 -15.37 -44.21
CA ILE A 64 -17.03 -14.48 -43.37
C ILE A 64 -16.79 -13.22 -44.20
N HIS A 65 -17.28 -12.06 -43.74
CA HIS A 65 -16.79 -10.79 -44.26
C HIS A 65 -15.41 -10.55 -43.61
N GLU A 66 -14.37 -10.29 -44.42
CA GLU A 66 -13.01 -9.98 -43.92
C GLU A 66 -13.02 -8.83 -42.89
N ASP A 67 -14.03 -7.96 -42.97
CA ASP A 67 -14.28 -6.85 -42.05
C ASP A 67 -14.59 -7.33 -40.61
N ASP A 68 -15.39 -8.39 -40.45
CA ASP A 68 -15.78 -8.94 -39.14
C ASP A 68 -14.58 -9.58 -38.41
N GLU A 69 -13.68 -10.22 -39.16
CA GLU A 69 -12.47 -10.84 -38.60
C GLU A 69 -11.42 -9.78 -38.20
N ALA A 70 -11.32 -8.71 -38.99
CA ALA A 70 -10.48 -7.55 -38.66
C ALA A 70 -10.98 -6.81 -37.41
N GLU A 71 -12.30 -6.63 -37.26
CA GLU A 71 -12.90 -6.03 -36.05
C GLU A 71 -12.69 -6.91 -34.81
N PHE A 72 -12.84 -8.23 -34.94
CA PHE A 72 -12.59 -9.15 -33.83
C PHE A 72 -11.13 -9.11 -33.37
N GLU A 73 -10.17 -9.17 -34.29
CA GLU A 73 -8.75 -9.13 -33.94
C GLU A 73 -8.35 -7.77 -33.36
N LYS A 74 -8.96 -6.67 -33.84
CA LYS A 74 -8.79 -5.33 -33.24
C LYS A 74 -9.29 -5.32 -31.79
N MET A 75 -10.48 -5.85 -31.54
CA MET A 75 -11.07 -5.87 -30.19
C MET A 75 -10.24 -6.72 -29.22
N LYS A 76 -9.71 -7.85 -29.69
CA LYS A 76 -8.80 -8.69 -28.91
C LYS A 76 -7.53 -7.92 -28.51
N LYS A 77 -6.92 -7.19 -29.43
CA LYS A 77 -5.75 -6.33 -29.12
C LYS A 77 -6.07 -5.22 -28.12
N GLU A 78 -7.25 -4.61 -28.22
CA GLU A 78 -7.70 -3.60 -27.25
C GLU A 78 -7.90 -4.19 -25.84
N ILE A 79 -8.44 -5.42 -25.76
CA ILE A 79 -8.56 -6.17 -24.50
C ILE A 79 -7.18 -6.46 -23.90
N GLU A 80 -6.25 -6.99 -24.70
CA GLU A 80 -4.87 -7.29 -24.25
C GLU A 80 -4.17 -6.04 -23.72
N ALA A 81 -4.24 -4.93 -24.46
CA ALA A 81 -3.67 -3.64 -24.04
C ALA A 81 -4.31 -3.10 -22.75
N SER A 82 -5.63 -3.27 -22.60
CA SER A 82 -6.35 -2.86 -21.38
C SER A 82 -5.97 -3.71 -20.16
N GLN A 83 -5.76 -5.02 -20.36
CA GLN A 83 -5.27 -5.91 -19.30
C GLN A 83 -3.85 -5.54 -18.86
N GLU A 84 -2.95 -5.26 -19.81
CA GLU A 84 -1.58 -4.83 -19.51
C GLU A 84 -1.57 -3.49 -18.76
N ASN A 85 -2.42 -2.54 -19.17
CA ASN A 85 -2.57 -1.27 -18.46
C ASN A 85 -3.08 -1.47 -17.02
N ALA A 86 -4.14 -2.26 -16.83
CA ALA A 86 -4.66 -2.58 -15.49
C ALA A 86 -3.60 -3.27 -14.60
N LEU A 87 -2.82 -4.19 -15.16
CA LEU A 87 -1.72 -4.86 -14.46
C LEU A 87 -0.63 -3.85 -14.05
N SER A 88 -0.27 -2.92 -14.92
CA SER A 88 0.71 -1.86 -14.62
C SER A 88 0.25 -1.01 -13.42
N LEU A 89 -1.00 -0.54 -13.43
CA LEU A 89 -1.58 0.22 -12.32
C LEU A 89 -1.61 -0.58 -11.00
N CYS A 90 -1.95 -1.87 -11.08
CA CYS A 90 -1.95 -2.75 -9.91
C CYS A 90 -0.53 -2.95 -9.35
N THR A 91 0.47 -3.04 -10.23
CA THR A 91 1.88 -3.17 -9.83
C THR A 91 2.36 -1.90 -9.13
N GLU A 92 2.05 -0.72 -9.68
CA GLU A 92 2.36 0.56 -9.04
C GLU A 92 1.69 0.70 -7.67
N LYS A 93 0.44 0.23 -7.52
CA LYS A 93 -0.26 0.19 -6.23
C LYS A 93 0.48 -0.65 -5.19
N VAL A 94 1.05 -1.79 -5.58
CA VAL A 94 1.84 -2.65 -4.69
C VAL A 94 3.13 -1.94 -4.25
N LEU A 95 3.79 -1.24 -5.18
CA LEU A 95 4.99 -0.46 -4.85
C LEU A 95 4.70 0.67 -3.87
N LEU A 96 3.58 1.38 -4.02
CA LEU A 96 3.16 2.39 -3.05
C LEU A 96 2.82 1.79 -1.68
N ALA A 97 2.20 0.61 -1.65
CA ALA A 97 1.93 -0.09 -0.39
C ALA A 97 3.23 -0.47 0.33
N GLN A 98 4.23 -0.95 -0.42
CA GLN A 98 5.56 -1.22 0.11
C GLN A 98 6.22 0.06 0.63
N GLN A 99 6.14 1.17 -0.11
CA GLN A 99 6.69 2.45 0.33
C GLN A 99 6.02 2.95 1.63
N ALA A 100 4.70 2.79 1.76
CA ALA A 100 3.98 3.15 2.97
C ALA A 100 4.39 2.28 4.17
N TYR A 101 4.61 0.99 3.94
CA TYR A 101 5.11 0.07 4.96
C TYR A 101 6.52 0.46 5.43
N GLU A 102 7.43 0.69 4.49
CA GLU A 102 8.82 1.08 4.78
C GLU A 102 8.88 2.43 5.51
N LEU A 103 8.02 3.39 5.16
CA LEU A 103 7.89 4.66 5.86
C LEU A 103 7.54 4.44 7.34
N ILE A 104 6.47 3.67 7.61
CA ILE A 104 6.03 3.38 8.99
C ILE A 104 7.11 2.60 9.75
N GLU A 105 7.73 1.60 9.12
CA GLU A 105 8.80 0.80 9.71
C GLU A 105 10.01 1.67 10.09
N GLY A 106 10.37 2.63 9.24
CA GLY A 106 11.44 3.59 9.51
C GLY A 106 11.15 4.45 10.74
N HIS A 107 9.95 5.03 10.83
CA HIS A 107 9.55 5.80 12.01
C HIS A 107 9.49 4.96 13.28
N LEU A 108 9.06 3.69 13.19
CA LEU A 108 9.00 2.78 14.33
C LEU A 108 10.40 2.42 14.84
N LYS A 109 11.32 2.06 13.93
CA LYS A 109 12.73 1.77 14.28
C LYS A 109 13.38 2.96 14.96
N ARG A 110 13.17 4.17 14.41
CA ARG A 110 13.72 5.39 14.98
C ARG A 110 13.17 5.66 16.39
N LEU A 111 11.85 5.52 16.57
CA LEU A 111 11.23 5.66 17.89
C LEU A 111 11.79 4.64 18.89
N ASP A 112 11.95 3.38 18.49
CA ASP A 112 12.52 2.35 19.36
C ASP A 112 13.97 2.69 19.77
N GLU A 113 14.81 3.14 18.84
CA GLU A 113 16.18 3.60 19.12
C GLU A 113 16.20 4.79 20.09
N ASP A 114 15.39 5.81 19.81
CA ASP A 114 15.31 7.04 20.59
C ASP A 114 14.79 6.75 22.01
N LEU A 115 13.78 5.89 22.17
CA LEU A 115 13.26 5.47 23.47
C LEU A 115 14.29 4.66 24.27
N ASN A 116 15.06 3.79 23.62
CA ASN A 116 16.13 3.04 24.29
C ASN A 116 17.22 3.99 24.79
N GLN A 117 17.65 4.94 23.96
CA GLN A 117 18.65 5.94 24.36
C GLN A 117 18.11 6.81 25.52
N PHE A 118 16.86 7.25 25.44
CA PHE A 118 16.22 8.03 26.48
C PHE A 118 16.14 7.25 27.81
N ALA A 119 15.82 5.96 27.78
CA ALA A 119 15.81 5.11 28.97
C ALA A 119 17.21 4.98 29.60
N GLU A 120 18.26 4.79 28.79
CA GLU A 120 19.64 4.74 29.28
C GLU A 120 20.08 6.07 29.92
N ASP A 121 19.71 7.20 29.32
CA ASP A 121 19.98 8.53 29.90
C ASP A 121 19.27 8.69 31.27
N LEU A 122 18.03 8.22 31.40
CA LEU A 122 17.30 8.25 32.68
C LEU A 122 17.94 7.35 33.75
N LYS A 123 18.48 6.18 33.37
CA LYS A 123 19.23 5.30 34.28
C LYS A 123 20.51 5.97 34.77
N GLN A 124 21.27 6.60 33.86
CA GLN A 124 22.48 7.34 34.21
C GLN A 124 22.20 8.53 35.11
N GLU A 125 21.07 9.21 34.92
CA GLU A 125 20.61 10.31 35.79
C GLU A 125 20.03 9.82 37.14
N GLY A 126 19.92 8.50 37.35
CA GLY A 126 19.36 7.90 38.58
C GLY A 126 17.86 8.13 38.76
N LYS A 127 17.14 8.46 37.68
CA LYS A 127 15.69 8.70 37.69
C LYS A 127 14.87 7.41 37.62
N ILE A 128 15.44 6.34 37.05
CA ILE A 128 14.84 5.01 37.00
C ILE A 128 15.87 3.96 37.44
N PRO A 129 15.43 2.85 38.08
CA PRO A 129 16.33 1.76 38.46
C PRO A 129 17.02 1.13 37.24
N PRO A 130 18.26 0.64 37.41
CA PRO A 130 19.04 0.05 36.31
C PRO A 130 18.40 -1.22 35.75
N ASP A 131 17.63 -1.94 36.57
CA ASP A 131 16.93 -3.17 36.22
C ASP A 131 15.51 -2.94 35.66
N GLU A 132 15.10 -1.67 35.47
CA GLU A 132 13.79 -1.35 34.87
C GLU A 132 13.76 -1.86 33.42
N PRO A 133 12.83 -2.78 33.07
CA PRO A 133 12.71 -3.27 31.71
C PRO A 133 12.20 -2.15 30.79
N ALA A 134 12.66 -2.13 29.53
CA ALA A 134 12.13 -1.23 28.53
C ALA A 134 10.60 -1.45 28.40
N ILE A 135 9.82 -0.41 28.66
CA ILE A 135 8.37 -0.43 28.53
C ILE A 135 8.05 -0.51 27.03
N ARG A 136 7.85 -1.71 26.51
CA ARG A 136 7.33 -1.89 25.16
C ARG A 136 5.81 -1.67 25.18
N PRO A 137 5.24 -0.97 24.19
CA PRO A 137 3.80 -0.97 24.01
C PRO A 137 3.29 -2.42 23.98
N PRO A 138 2.15 -2.73 24.62
CA PRO A 138 1.57 -4.06 24.51
C PRO A 138 1.39 -4.37 23.02
N LEU A 139 1.90 -5.53 22.59
CA LEU A 139 1.72 -6.00 21.23
C LEU A 139 0.21 -5.97 20.93
N PRO A 140 -0.21 -5.44 19.76
CA PRO A 140 -1.60 -5.53 19.34
C PRO A 140 -2.04 -6.97 19.47
N ILE A 141 -3.16 -7.22 20.15
CA ILE A 141 -3.78 -8.53 20.20
C ILE A 141 -4.25 -8.80 18.77
N VAL A 142 -3.42 -9.46 17.98
CA VAL A 142 -3.83 -10.04 16.71
C VAL A 142 -4.74 -11.19 17.10
N ASN A 143 -6.05 -10.93 17.14
CA ASN A 143 -7.04 -11.99 17.08
C ASN A 143 -6.81 -12.68 15.75
N ARG A 144 -5.98 -13.72 15.79
CA ARG A 144 -5.75 -14.62 14.68
C ARG A 144 -7.05 -15.41 14.59
N ASP A 145 -8.06 -14.84 13.93
CA ASP A 145 -9.29 -15.57 13.65
C ASP A 145 -8.88 -16.84 12.92
N GLU A 146 -8.99 -17.95 13.66
CA GLU A 146 -8.81 -19.29 13.15
C GLU A 146 -9.79 -19.47 11.99
N LYS A 147 -9.22 -19.76 10.81
CA LYS A 147 -9.83 -20.48 9.69
C LYS A 147 -11.37 -20.58 9.71
N ALA A 148 -12.02 -19.84 8.82
CA ALA A 148 -13.30 -20.25 8.23
C ALA A 148 -13.06 -20.65 6.78
#